data_AF-A0A3N2QWV7-F1
#
_entry.id   AF-A0A3N2QWV7-F1
#
_cell.length_a   1.000
_cell.length_b   1.000
_cell.length_c   1.000
_cell.angle_alpha   90.00
_cell.angle_beta   90.00
_cell.angle_gamma   90.00
#
_symmetry.space_group_name_H-M   'P 1'
#
loop_
_entity.id
_entity.type
_entity.pdbx_description
1 polymer ?
#
loop_
_entity_poly.entity_id
_entity_poly.type
_entity_poly.pdbx_seq_one_letter_code
_entity_poly.pdbx_strand_id
1 'polypeptide(L)'
;MLAKPLRPMALQARRLYVELMFQVMGRALQGISEVDQAARDEARELPEGFLFEMMVRPNGPSLVVEHLGGGRFHYHGDNPPRPVDLSIQFKHIAHAFLVVSFQEKTSEAFAHDRMLVDGDISYALRMTRILNRLEVFILPKLVASRAVKEYPANLKLPQKVLSAARIYLKVATQFFDTARAS
;
A
#
# COMPACT_ATOMS: atom_id res chain seq x y z
N MET A 1 34.75 15.75 15.53
CA MET A 1 33.40 16.18 15.10
C MET A 1 33.29 16.06 13.59
N LEU A 2 32.65 15.02 13.04
CA LEU A 2 32.25 14.97 11.63
C LEU A 2 31.30 13.78 11.41
N ALA A 3 30.00 14.05 11.47
CA ALA A 3 28.97 13.08 11.11
C ALA A 3 27.87 13.77 10.28
N LYS A 4 27.98 13.71 8.95
CA LYS A 4 26.88 13.78 7.94
C LYS A 4 27.49 13.74 6.53
N PRO A 5 27.14 12.70 5.73
CA PRO A 5 26.11 12.87 4.71
C PRO A 5 25.21 11.63 4.49
N LEU A 6 24.96 10.80 5.52
CA LEU A 6 24.12 9.59 5.37
C LEU A 6 22.59 9.88 5.37
N ARG A 7 22.17 11.03 5.91
CA ARG A 7 20.75 11.43 5.98
C ARG A 7 20.04 11.60 4.63
N PRO A 8 20.64 12.20 3.58
CA PRO A 8 19.98 12.32 2.28
C PRO A 8 19.72 10.98 1.61
N MET A 9 20.69 10.04 1.63
CA MET A 9 20.52 8.72 1.00
C MET A 9 19.43 7.89 1.67
N ALA A 10 19.38 7.86 3.02
CA ALA A 10 18.33 7.14 3.74
C ALA A 10 16.94 7.71 3.47
N LEU A 11 16.82 9.03 3.32
CA LEU A 11 15.56 9.69 2.99
C LEU A 11 15.12 9.42 1.55
N GLN A 12 16.07 9.40 0.60
CA GLN A 12 15.82 9.01 -0.79
C GLN A 12 15.39 7.54 -0.90
N ALA A 13 16.04 6.63 -0.17
CA ALA A 13 15.65 5.22 -0.16
C ALA A 13 14.23 5.03 0.40
N ARG A 14 13.87 5.74 1.48
CA ARG A 14 12.49 5.76 1.99
C ARG A 14 11.51 6.30 0.96
N ARG A 15 11.87 7.38 0.25
CA ARG A 15 11.03 7.96 -0.80
C ARG A 15 10.75 6.94 -1.91
N LEU A 16 11.80 6.30 -2.44
CA LEU A 16 11.67 5.29 -3.48
C LEU A 16 10.83 4.09 -3.01
N TYR A 17 11.03 3.65 -1.77
CA TYR A 17 10.21 2.58 -1.19
C TYR A 17 8.72 2.97 -1.14
N VAL A 18 8.41 4.16 -0.61
CA VAL A 18 7.02 4.64 -0.50
C VAL A 18 6.39 4.78 -1.89
N GLU A 19 7.13 5.30 -2.87
CA GLU A 19 6.67 5.44 -4.25
C GLU A 19 6.35 4.08 -4.90
N LEU A 20 7.24 3.10 -4.76
CA LEU A 20 7.01 1.74 -5.23
C LEU A 20 5.81 1.10 -4.51
N MET A 21 5.68 1.29 -3.20
CA MET A 21 4.55 0.76 -2.43
C MET A 21 3.23 1.40 -2.83
N PHE A 22 3.18 2.70 -3.06
CA PHE A 22 2.01 3.40 -3.55
C PHE A 22 1.56 2.87 -4.92
N GLN A 23 2.51 2.62 -5.81
CA GLN A 23 2.26 1.98 -7.10
C GLN A 23 1.74 0.55 -6.99
N VAL A 24 2.22 -0.23 -6.02
CA VAL A 24 1.74 -1.59 -5.76
C VAL A 24 0.34 -1.55 -5.15
N MET A 25 0.11 -0.68 -4.17
CA MET A 25 -1.18 -0.49 -3.50
C MET A 25 -2.26 -0.05 -4.49
N GLY A 26 -1.96 0.90 -5.37
CA GLY A 26 -2.91 1.36 -6.39
C GLY A 26 -3.36 0.23 -7.32
N ARG A 27 -2.41 -0.56 -7.84
CA ARG A 27 -2.72 -1.72 -8.70
C ARG A 27 -3.45 -2.83 -7.93
N ALA A 28 -3.10 -3.04 -6.67
CA ALA A 28 -3.78 -4.01 -5.82
C ALA A 28 -5.21 -3.58 -5.47
N LEU A 29 -5.47 -2.27 -5.28
CA LEU A 29 -6.82 -1.73 -5.07
C LEU A 29 -7.69 -1.95 -6.31
N GLN A 30 -7.12 -1.76 -7.51
CA GLN A 30 -7.79 -2.10 -8.75
C GLN A 30 -8.11 -3.61 -8.83
N GLY A 31 -7.15 -4.48 -8.49
CA GLY A 31 -7.34 -5.93 -8.55
C GLY A 31 -8.27 -6.53 -7.49
N ILE A 32 -8.24 -6.04 -6.23
CA ILE A 32 -9.08 -6.58 -5.15
C ILE A 32 -10.57 -6.35 -5.42
N SER A 33 -10.88 -5.27 -6.13
CA SER A 33 -12.23 -4.91 -6.54
C SER A 33 -12.89 -5.96 -7.46
N GLU A 34 -12.07 -6.78 -8.12
CA GLU A 34 -12.51 -7.84 -9.03
C GLU A 34 -12.56 -9.22 -8.36
N VAL A 35 -11.71 -9.46 -7.35
CA VAL A 35 -11.44 -10.79 -6.80
C VAL A 35 -12.08 -11.02 -5.42
N ASP A 36 -12.17 -10.00 -4.56
CA ASP A 36 -12.70 -10.14 -3.19
C ASP A 36 -14.12 -9.57 -3.10
N GLN A 37 -15.09 -10.45 -2.89
CA GLN A 37 -16.50 -10.05 -2.85
C GLN A 37 -16.80 -9.09 -1.70
N ALA A 38 -16.14 -9.24 -0.55
CA ALA A 38 -16.41 -8.42 0.61
C ALA A 38 -15.71 -7.05 0.56
N ALA A 39 -14.54 -6.92 -0.09
CA ALA A 39 -13.97 -5.63 -0.45
C ALA A 39 -14.83 -4.91 -1.49
N ARG A 40 -15.39 -5.66 -2.46
CA ARG A 40 -16.32 -5.13 -3.45
C ARG A 40 -17.62 -4.64 -2.81
N ASP A 41 -18.16 -5.35 -1.84
CA ASP A 41 -19.35 -4.93 -1.10
C ASP A 41 -19.10 -3.64 -0.30
N GLU A 42 -17.97 -3.54 0.39
CA GLU A 42 -17.58 -2.30 1.07
C GLU A 42 -17.41 -1.14 0.08
N ALA A 43 -16.85 -1.41 -1.12
CA ALA A 43 -16.63 -0.43 -2.17
C ALA A 43 -17.93 0.03 -2.87
N ARG A 44 -18.95 -0.83 -2.96
CA ARG A 44 -20.25 -0.48 -3.58
C ARG A 44 -20.98 0.65 -2.89
N GLU A 45 -20.73 0.83 -1.60
CA GLU A 45 -21.30 1.92 -0.82
C GLU A 45 -20.58 3.26 -1.05
N LEU A 46 -19.46 3.27 -1.78
CA LEU A 46 -18.84 4.51 -2.25
C LEU A 46 -19.61 5.05 -3.47
N PRO A 47 -19.75 6.38 -3.59
CA PRO A 47 -20.34 6.99 -4.78
C PRO A 47 -19.63 6.55 -6.07
N GLU A 48 -20.38 6.40 -7.16
CA GLU A 48 -19.78 6.24 -8.48
C GLU A 48 -19.04 7.52 -8.89
N GLY A 49 -17.83 7.38 -9.42
CA GLY A 49 -16.93 8.49 -9.61
C GLY A 49 -16.42 9.05 -8.28
N PHE A 50 -16.17 8.22 -7.26
CA PHE A 50 -15.45 8.67 -6.07
C PHE A 50 -13.95 8.63 -6.29
N LEU A 51 -13.26 9.76 -6.17
CA LEU A 51 -11.82 9.88 -6.36
C LEU A 51 -11.10 9.94 -5.02
N PHE A 52 -10.31 8.91 -4.76
CA PHE A 52 -9.50 8.75 -3.57
C PHE A 52 -8.02 8.99 -3.86
N GLU A 53 -7.36 9.70 -2.95
CA GLU A 53 -5.92 9.93 -3.00
C GLU A 53 -5.27 9.57 -1.66
N MET A 54 -4.05 9.00 -1.73
CA MET A 54 -3.10 9.08 -0.63
C MET A 54 -1.84 9.78 -1.12
N MET A 55 -1.37 10.79 -0.38
CA MET A 55 -0.19 11.55 -0.77
C MET A 55 0.74 11.82 0.41
N VAL A 56 2.00 12.14 0.09
CA VAL A 56 2.99 12.55 1.07
C VAL A 56 3.35 14.02 0.85
N ARG A 57 3.14 14.86 1.86
CA ARG A 57 3.52 16.28 1.81
C ARG A 57 5.01 16.51 2.09
N PRO A 58 5.58 17.64 1.63
CA PRO A 58 4.99 18.60 0.69
C PRO A 58 5.03 18.16 -0.78
N ASN A 59 6.14 17.54 -1.23
CA ASN A 59 6.34 17.08 -2.62
C ASN A 59 6.81 15.62 -2.63
N GLY A 60 6.03 14.73 -2.03
CA GLY A 60 6.31 13.30 -1.97
C GLY A 60 5.45 12.49 -2.93
N PRO A 61 5.58 11.15 -2.91
CA PRO A 61 4.78 10.27 -3.74
C PRO A 61 3.29 10.39 -3.45
N SER A 62 2.46 10.06 -4.44
CA SER A 62 1.01 9.97 -4.34
C SER A 62 0.50 8.71 -5.04
N LEU A 63 -0.70 8.28 -4.66
CA LEU A 63 -1.50 7.28 -5.34
C LEU A 63 -2.92 7.83 -5.48
N VAL A 64 -3.49 7.68 -6.67
CA VAL A 64 -4.85 8.12 -6.97
C VAL A 64 -5.65 6.96 -7.54
N VAL A 65 -6.83 6.72 -6.97
CA VAL A 65 -7.74 5.64 -7.37
C VAL A 65 -9.15 6.20 -7.50
N GLU A 66 -9.83 5.84 -8.57
CA GLU A 66 -11.22 6.19 -8.82
C GLU A 66 -12.13 4.97 -8.66
N HIS A 67 -13.25 5.13 -7.98
CA HIS A 67 -14.34 4.17 -7.96
C HIS A 67 -15.20 4.36 -9.21
N LEU A 68 -15.17 3.38 -10.13
CA LEU A 68 -15.93 3.39 -11.38
C LEU A 68 -17.37 2.89 -11.21
N GLY A 69 -17.83 2.65 -9.98
CA GLY A 69 -19.14 2.05 -9.72
C GLY A 69 -19.12 0.52 -9.66
N GLY A 70 -20.17 -0.05 -9.06
CA GLY A 70 -20.31 -1.51 -8.90
C GLY A 70 -19.25 -2.17 -8.00
N GLY A 71 -18.52 -1.37 -7.22
CA GLY A 71 -17.42 -1.77 -6.36
C GLY A 71 -16.08 -1.92 -7.09
N ARG A 72 -15.93 -1.39 -8.32
CA ARG A 72 -14.68 -1.48 -9.10
C ARG A 72 -13.83 -0.23 -8.97
N PHE A 73 -12.51 -0.42 -8.91
CA PHE A 73 -11.54 0.66 -8.82
C PHE A 73 -10.68 0.76 -10.08
N HIS A 74 -10.21 1.97 -10.38
CA HIS A 74 -9.25 2.25 -11.44
C HIS A 74 -8.09 3.09 -10.90
N TYR A 75 -6.86 2.65 -11.14
CA TYR A 75 -5.66 3.34 -10.67
C TYR A 75 -5.18 4.37 -11.70
N HIS A 76 -5.11 5.64 -11.28
CA HIS A 76 -4.71 6.78 -12.12
C HIS A 76 -3.22 7.16 -11.99
N GLY A 77 -2.47 6.48 -11.13
CA GLY A 77 -1.07 6.85 -10.88
C GLY A 77 -0.94 7.89 -9.76
N ASP A 78 -0.10 8.89 -9.99
CA ASP A 78 0.23 9.97 -9.06
C ASP A 78 -0.49 11.29 -9.37
N ASN A 79 -1.19 11.38 -10.52
CA ASN A 79 -1.86 12.59 -10.97
C ASN A 79 -3.38 12.41 -11.00
N PRO A 80 -4.14 13.20 -10.22
CA PRO A 80 -5.59 13.11 -10.22
C PRO A 80 -6.20 13.77 -11.47
N PRO A 81 -7.18 13.15 -12.14
CA PRO A 81 -7.82 13.72 -13.33
C PRO A 81 -8.74 14.92 -13.02
N ARG A 82 -9.16 15.06 -11.77
CA ARG A 82 -10.05 16.10 -11.24
C ARG A 82 -9.80 16.29 -9.73
N PRO A 83 -10.40 17.29 -9.07
CA PRO A 83 -10.32 17.40 -7.62
C PRO A 83 -10.76 16.10 -6.92
N VAL A 84 -9.97 15.70 -5.93
CA VAL A 84 -10.18 14.46 -5.16
C VAL A 84 -11.31 14.66 -4.15
N ASP A 85 -12.11 13.62 -3.95
CA ASP A 85 -13.23 13.62 -3.01
C ASP A 85 -12.77 13.29 -1.58
N LEU A 86 -11.68 12.54 -1.48
CA LEU A 86 -11.02 12.17 -0.22
C LEU A 86 -9.51 12.06 -0.43
N SER A 87 -8.74 12.77 0.40
CA SER A 87 -7.27 12.70 0.42
C SER A 87 -6.75 12.35 1.81
N ILE A 88 -5.99 11.25 1.92
CA ILE A 88 -5.23 10.91 3.13
C ILE A 88 -3.78 11.39 2.93
N GLN A 89 -3.39 12.39 3.69
CA GLN A 89 -2.13 13.10 3.51
C GLN A 89 -1.16 12.79 4.65
N PHE A 90 -0.05 12.12 4.36
CA PHE A 90 1.05 12.00 5.32
C PHE A 90 1.82 13.31 5.40
N LYS A 91 2.05 13.82 6.62
CA LYS A 91 2.75 15.10 6.81
C LYS A 91 4.22 15.06 6.38
N HIS A 92 4.83 13.87 6.39
CA HIS A 92 6.23 13.67 6.08
C HIS A 92 6.51 12.25 5.57
N ILE A 93 7.55 12.10 4.73
CA ILE A 93 7.93 10.79 4.15
C ILE A 93 8.27 9.73 5.19
N ALA A 94 8.81 10.14 6.33
CA ALA A 94 9.11 9.21 7.42
C ALA A 94 7.83 8.58 8.01
N HIS A 95 6.73 9.33 8.07
CA HIS A 95 5.44 8.83 8.56
C HIS A 95 4.78 7.90 7.55
N ALA A 96 4.79 8.30 6.28
CA ALA A 96 4.31 7.45 5.20
C ALA A 96 5.07 6.12 5.19
N PHE A 97 6.40 6.16 5.31
CA PHE A 97 7.23 4.98 5.38
C PHE A 97 6.85 4.04 6.53
N LEU A 98 6.59 4.56 7.75
CA LEU A 98 6.20 3.73 8.88
C LEU A 98 4.90 2.96 8.61
N VAL A 99 3.90 3.62 8.03
CA VAL A 99 2.59 3.01 7.75
C VAL A 99 2.69 2.05 6.57
N VAL A 100 3.24 2.46 5.43
CA VAL A 100 3.31 1.62 4.22
C VAL A 100 4.31 0.46 4.33
N SER A 101 5.27 0.54 5.27
CA SER A 101 6.12 -0.60 5.62
C SER A 101 5.56 -1.46 6.75
N PHE A 102 4.32 -1.20 7.18
CA PHE A 102 3.61 -1.94 8.22
C PHE A 102 4.29 -1.93 9.59
N GLN A 103 5.08 -0.88 9.88
CA GLN A 103 5.71 -0.67 11.19
C GLN A 103 4.77 0.04 12.18
N GLU A 104 3.79 0.78 11.66
CA GLU A 104 2.79 1.50 12.44
C GLU A 104 1.42 1.31 11.80
N LYS A 105 0.38 1.15 12.61
CA LYS A 105 -1.00 1.03 12.11
C LYS A 105 -1.54 2.38 11.69
N THR A 106 -2.43 2.40 10.70
CA THR A 106 -3.10 3.62 10.23
C THR A 106 -3.80 4.38 11.38
N SER A 107 -4.45 3.68 12.30
CA SER A 107 -5.11 4.30 13.47
C SER A 107 -4.13 4.95 14.45
N GLU A 108 -2.97 4.33 14.67
CA GLU A 108 -1.92 4.88 15.53
C GLU A 108 -1.27 6.11 14.88
N ALA A 109 -0.98 6.03 13.59
CA ALA A 109 -0.43 7.17 12.85
C ALA A 109 -1.40 8.36 12.78
N PHE A 110 -2.71 8.11 12.70
CA PHE A 110 -3.72 9.17 12.83
C PHE A 110 -3.74 9.76 14.25
N ALA A 111 -3.76 8.93 15.30
CA ALA A 111 -3.73 9.39 16.69
C ALA A 111 -2.47 10.18 17.05
N HIS A 112 -1.33 9.82 16.46
CA HIS A 112 -0.06 10.53 16.61
C HIS A 112 0.06 11.79 15.73
N ASP A 113 -1.02 12.22 15.07
CA ASP A 113 -1.05 13.43 14.24
C ASP A 113 -0.03 13.40 13.08
N ARG A 114 0.27 12.19 12.56
CA ARG A 114 1.26 11.96 11.48
C ARG A 114 0.66 12.04 10.08
N MET A 115 -0.66 11.90 9.99
CA MET A 115 -1.43 12.04 8.76
C MET A 115 -2.64 12.95 8.97
N LEU A 116 -3.18 13.46 7.88
CA LEU A 116 -4.38 14.28 7.82
C LEU A 116 -5.38 13.60 6.89
N VAL A 117 -6.66 13.82 7.16
CA VAL A 117 -7.75 13.38 6.29
C VAL A 117 -8.46 14.63 5.81
N ASP A 118 -8.53 14.79 4.49
CA ASP A 118 -9.24 15.88 3.82
C ASP A 118 -10.42 15.26 3.04
N GLY A 119 -11.65 15.60 3.42
CA GLY A 119 -12.88 14.95 2.94
C GLY A 119 -13.71 14.36 4.08
N ASP A 120 -14.69 13.50 3.74
CA ASP A 120 -15.58 12.86 4.72
C ASP A 120 -14.87 11.71 5.46
N ILE A 121 -14.86 11.79 6.79
CA ILE A 121 -14.25 10.79 7.67
C ILE A 121 -14.90 9.40 7.49
N SER A 122 -16.19 9.34 7.20
CA SER A 122 -16.92 8.09 6.97
C SER A 122 -16.36 7.36 5.75
N TYR A 123 -16.06 8.09 4.67
CA TYR A 123 -15.39 7.53 3.50
C TYR A 123 -13.93 7.15 3.82
N ALA A 124 -13.23 7.91 4.65
CA ALA A 124 -11.88 7.56 5.08
C ALA A 124 -11.83 6.24 5.85
N LEU A 125 -12.77 6.02 6.77
CA LEU A 125 -12.88 4.76 7.52
C LEU A 125 -13.19 3.58 6.59
N ARG A 126 -14.07 3.78 5.60
CA ARG A 126 -14.41 2.78 4.59
C ARG A 126 -13.21 2.41 3.71
N MET A 127 -12.52 3.41 3.18
CA MET A 127 -11.28 3.20 2.43
C MET A 127 -10.21 2.49 3.27
N THR A 128 -10.09 2.84 4.56
CA THR A 128 -9.15 2.17 5.48
C THR A 128 -9.51 0.69 5.64
N ARG A 129 -10.79 0.31 5.70
CA ARG A 129 -11.20 -1.11 5.74
C ARG A 129 -10.85 -1.86 4.45
N ILE A 130 -11.05 -1.22 3.29
CA ILE A 130 -10.67 -1.80 1.99
C ILE A 130 -9.14 -2.00 1.92
N LEU A 131 -8.38 -1.00 2.36
CA LEU A 131 -6.91 -1.07 2.45
C LEU A 131 -6.44 -2.16 3.41
N ASN A 132 -7.05 -2.29 4.60
CA ASN A 132 -6.74 -3.33 5.57
C ASN A 132 -6.96 -4.75 5.00
N ARG A 133 -7.98 -4.94 4.14
CA ARG A 133 -8.18 -6.22 3.44
C ARG A 133 -7.09 -6.48 2.41
N LEU A 134 -6.63 -5.43 1.75
CA LEU A 134 -5.56 -5.49 0.76
C LEU A 134 -4.19 -5.81 1.38
N GLU A 135 -3.97 -5.55 2.67
CA GLU A 135 -2.78 -6.03 3.39
C GLU A 135 -2.62 -7.55 3.31
N VAL A 136 -3.72 -8.32 3.28
CA VAL A 136 -3.67 -9.79 3.15
C VAL A 136 -3.08 -10.23 1.80
N PHE A 137 -3.25 -9.42 0.75
CA PHE A 137 -2.82 -9.74 -0.61
C PHE A 137 -1.44 -9.17 -0.95
N ILE A 138 -1.12 -7.98 -0.41
CA ILE A 138 0.18 -7.32 -0.65
C ILE A 138 1.27 -7.92 0.23
N LEU A 139 0.94 -8.43 1.42
CA LEU A 139 1.93 -9.05 2.29
C LEU A 139 2.20 -10.50 1.83
N PRO A 140 3.33 -10.80 1.15
CA PRO A 140 3.78 -12.18 1.08
C PRO A 140 3.92 -12.70 2.51
N LYS A 141 3.56 -13.97 2.72
CA LYS A 141 3.46 -14.71 4.00
C LYS A 141 4.58 -14.51 5.06
N LEU A 142 5.63 -13.74 4.80
CA LEU A 142 6.67 -13.36 5.75
C LEU A 142 6.32 -12.19 6.69
N VAL A 143 5.37 -11.30 6.36
CA VAL A 143 4.97 -10.20 7.28
C VAL A 143 3.68 -10.52 8.04
N ALA A 144 2.96 -11.57 7.62
CA ALA A 144 1.80 -12.09 8.33
C ALA A 144 2.10 -12.46 9.79
N SER A 145 3.35 -12.80 10.15
CA SER A 145 3.74 -13.04 11.54
C SER A 145 3.94 -11.78 12.38
N ARG A 146 4.15 -10.60 11.76
CA ARG A 146 4.25 -9.30 12.45
C ARG A 146 2.95 -8.50 12.43
N ALA A 147 2.05 -8.76 11.48
CA ALA A 147 0.80 -8.03 11.29
C ALA A 147 -0.46 -8.79 11.78
N VAL A 148 -0.37 -10.11 12.01
CA VAL A 148 -1.55 -10.92 12.42
C VAL A 148 -1.43 -11.31 13.89
N LYS A 149 -2.49 -11.06 14.65
CA LYS A 149 -2.56 -11.28 16.11
C LYS A 149 -2.49 -12.76 16.52
N GLU A 150 -2.63 -13.72 15.58
CA GLU A 150 -2.44 -15.16 15.81
C GLU A 150 -2.20 -15.93 14.50
N TYR A 151 -1.24 -16.87 14.49
CA TYR A 151 -0.95 -17.76 13.37
C TYR A 151 -1.18 -19.22 13.80
N PRO A 152 -1.93 -20.06 13.05
CA PRO A 152 -2.25 -21.42 13.48
C PRO A 152 -1.01 -22.32 13.48
N ALA A 153 -0.76 -22.97 14.62
CA ALA A 153 0.50 -23.59 15.01
C ALA A 153 0.90 -24.88 14.28
N ASN A 154 0.11 -25.37 13.31
CA ASN A 154 0.32 -26.69 12.73
C ASN A 154 0.52 -26.65 11.23
N LEU A 155 1.76 -26.50 10.75
CA LEU A 155 2.16 -27.01 9.42
C LEU A 155 3.69 -27.19 9.31
N LYS A 156 4.11 -28.44 9.04
CA LYS A 156 5.48 -28.96 9.09
C LYS A 156 6.43 -28.29 8.07
N LEU A 157 7.64 -27.97 8.54
CA LEU A 157 8.60 -27.00 7.97
C LEU A 157 9.46 -27.41 6.74
N PRO A 158 9.90 -28.66 6.52
CA PRO A 158 11.03 -28.87 5.61
C PRO A 158 10.69 -28.83 4.10
N GLN A 159 9.47 -29.19 3.69
CA GLN A 159 9.10 -29.21 2.27
C GLN A 159 8.76 -27.80 1.72
N LYS A 160 8.41 -26.85 2.59
CA LYS A 160 8.03 -25.48 2.23
C LYS A 160 9.22 -24.60 1.82
N VAL A 161 10.37 -24.76 2.46
CA VAL A 161 11.52 -23.86 2.26
C VAL A 161 12.18 -24.08 0.90
N LEU A 162 12.38 -25.34 0.50
CA LEU A 162 12.96 -25.70 -0.80
C LEU A 162 12.06 -25.29 -1.98
N SER A 163 10.75 -25.44 -1.81
CA SER A 163 9.76 -25.08 -2.82
C SER A 163 9.64 -23.56 -2.96
N ALA A 164 9.65 -22.83 -1.84
CA ALA A 164 9.63 -21.38 -1.83
C ALA A 164 10.91 -20.77 -2.40
N ALA A 165 12.08 -21.33 -2.08
CA ALA A 165 13.37 -20.86 -2.62
C ALA A 165 13.47 -21.02 -4.14
N ARG A 166 12.99 -22.15 -4.69
CA ARG A 166 12.95 -22.36 -6.16
C ARG A 166 12.05 -21.37 -6.90
N ILE A 167 10.91 -21.03 -6.30
CA ILE A 167 9.98 -20.06 -6.89
C ILE A 167 10.58 -18.65 -6.82
N TYR A 168 11.23 -18.30 -5.70
CA TYR A 168 11.92 -17.03 -5.52
C TYR A 168 13.09 -16.84 -6.51
N LEU A 169 13.88 -17.89 -6.74
CA LEU A 169 14.97 -17.88 -7.70
C LEU A 169 14.46 -17.69 -9.13
N LYS A 170 13.34 -18.35 -9.48
CA LYS A 170 12.75 -18.30 -10.83
C LYS A 170 12.16 -16.93 -11.16
N VAL A 171 11.59 -16.25 -10.16
CA VAL A 171 11.11 -14.86 -10.31
C VAL A 171 12.28 -13.88 -10.41
N ALA A 172 13.32 -14.06 -9.59
CA ALA A 172 14.52 -13.20 -9.66
C ALA A 172 15.27 -13.32 -11.00
N THR A 173 15.36 -14.51 -11.58
CA THR A 173 15.96 -14.70 -12.91
C THR A 173 15.12 -14.09 -14.03
N GLN A 174 13.78 -14.14 -13.94
CA GLN A 174 12.92 -13.47 -14.93
C GLN A 174 13.01 -11.94 -14.87
N PHE A 175 13.20 -11.35 -13.69
CA PHE A 175 13.50 -9.92 -13.55
C PHE A 175 14.88 -9.54 -14.11
N PHE A 176 15.88 -10.42 -14.03
CA PHE A 176 17.20 -10.18 -14.63
C PHE A 176 17.23 -10.32 -16.16
N ASP A 177 16.48 -11.27 -16.73
CA ASP A 177 16.42 -11.44 -18.19
C ASP A 177 15.63 -10.31 -18.87
N THR A 178 14.59 -9.79 -18.21
CA THR A 178 13.80 -8.65 -18.73
C THR A 178 14.60 -7.34 -18.67
N ALA A 179 15.52 -7.20 -17.70
CA ALA A 179 16.44 -6.07 -17.60
C ALA A 179 17.64 -6.13 -18.56
N ARG A 180 17.84 -7.25 -19.26
CA ARG A 180 18.89 -7.42 -20.28
C ARG A 180 18.38 -7.28 -21.72
N ALA A 181 17.07 -7.24 -21.90
CA ALA A 181 16.40 -7.11 -23.19
C ALA A 181 15.82 -5.69 -23.45
N SER A 182 16.25 -4.69 -22.67
CA SER A 182 15.95 -3.26 -22.88
C SER A 182 17.24 -2.45 -22.85
#